data_AF-A0AAD2Z3U2-F1
#
_entry.id   AF-A0AAD2Z3U2-F1
#
_cell.length_a   1.000
_cell.length_b   1.000
_cell.length_c   1.000
_cell.angle_alpha   90.00
_cell.angle_beta   90.00
_cell.angle_gamma   90.00
#
_symmetry.space_group_name_H-M   'P 1'
#
loop_
_entity.id
_entity.type
_entity.pdbx_description
1 polymer ?
#
loop_
_entity_poly.entity_id
_entity_poly.type
_entity_poly.pdbx_seq_one_letter_code
_entity_poly.pdbx_strand_id
1 'polypeptide(L)'
;MFDSNSAVERIKNHLAYKLGQAMIDFKQNGGGYIALFKKFYKIKKQHKKEQKIYQQTIQVFPQLKYPSLEKCSDYEQALRYKFHLSYMLGEVLIKAYQNWYKGAGFKLKNNIKKANKEFQIFREIFKEFDQINSSILEGLIDNKQLFLKEFPRIKNILKIHQDYKAILDNIFHNFNYFIQNFDLIEEWLLSDDFKERYKKENHPYPSLLNPKKLNDETEDINYNNIPAELAWEMNLPLPDRYKFVLVGESASSHSAIVRFLKFCNVNIIHDHYELTARMYFILNFNLFLSNNKCNILYIENAAFSLRYGSNKHKVMLYNNNEIKNRFLFNLNKNITILYVVRDPISRISSFIKRKLRHKNTNYININSKFKDIFYNNLFYPIDLENEITLIDYINDINNGGMFEMFNTINYSKSNNILYIDHDLLKPNNVCNLMSNLSTILKFDLPSDTSYFKKMIMHKFWSYLPLILKIDVSIIIEITYNKTEYMIDLFSFFNINSFIFNEKIYAYTNNKELNIIKENNNLYKSIFTFLNNFIDNFNYYYNDYLKNIRDEKYILHYFKNNIKDRQILKQILDKELSHIKQHRPDIVASWKYYQEFEKICKDG
;
A
#
# COMPACT_ATOMS: atom_id res chain seq x y z
N MET A 1 0.15 41.84 28.46
CA MET A 1 1.32 41.24 27.81
C MET A 1 0.75 40.30 26.76
N PHE A 2 1.04 40.51 25.48
CA PHE A 2 0.56 39.59 24.44
C PHE A 2 1.42 38.32 24.51
N ASP A 3 0.79 37.16 24.61
CA ASP A 3 1.48 35.89 24.47
C ASP A 3 1.93 35.74 23.02
N SER A 4 3.25 35.84 22.82
CA SER A 4 3.89 35.68 21.52
C SER A 4 3.72 34.28 20.93
N ASN A 5 3.39 33.29 21.76
CA ASN A 5 3.21 31.90 21.37
C ASN A 5 1.74 31.54 21.07
N SER A 6 0.79 32.46 21.27
CA SER A 6 -0.62 32.28 20.90
C SER A 6 -0.91 32.86 19.50
N ALA A 7 -1.30 32.03 18.56
CA ALA A 7 -1.80 32.46 17.25
C ALA A 7 -3.15 33.20 17.38
N VAL A 8 -4.00 32.81 18.33
CA VAL A 8 -5.29 33.48 18.58
C VAL A 8 -5.07 34.94 18.98
N GLU A 9 -4.19 35.21 19.94
CA GLU A 9 -3.90 36.58 20.36
C GLU A 9 -3.30 37.40 19.23
N ARG A 10 -2.43 36.80 18.41
CA ARG A 10 -1.83 37.46 17.25
C ARG A 10 -2.88 37.84 16.19
N ILE A 11 -3.84 36.96 15.90
CA ILE A 11 -4.95 37.27 14.98
C ILE A 11 -5.90 38.32 15.57
N LYS A 12 -6.19 38.28 16.87
CA LYS A 12 -6.94 39.35 17.55
C LYS A 12 -6.20 40.68 17.56
N ASN A 13 -4.88 40.66 17.52
CA ASN A 13 -4.04 41.85 17.42
C ASN A 13 -4.01 42.45 15.99
N HIS A 14 -4.52 41.75 14.97
CA HIS A 14 -4.65 42.31 13.62
C HIS A 14 -5.52 43.57 13.61
N LEU A 15 -5.14 44.54 12.77
CA LEU A 15 -5.88 45.78 12.63
C LEU A 15 -7.36 45.55 12.28
N ALA A 16 -7.65 44.57 11.41
CA ALA A 16 -9.01 44.20 11.04
C ALA A 16 -9.83 43.84 12.29
N TYR A 17 -9.36 42.87 13.06
CA TYR A 17 -10.05 42.44 14.28
C TYR A 17 -10.28 43.59 15.25
N LYS A 18 -9.25 44.41 15.56
CA LYS A 18 -9.35 45.56 16.47
C LYS A 18 -10.41 46.57 15.99
N LEU A 19 -10.43 46.90 14.70
CA LEU A 19 -11.38 47.85 14.12
C LEU A 19 -12.82 47.32 14.16
N GLY A 20 -13.04 46.07 13.73
CA GLY A 20 -14.39 45.51 13.73
C GLY A 20 -14.91 45.25 15.14
N GLN A 21 -14.06 44.87 16.10
CA GLN A 21 -14.45 44.78 17.51
C GLN A 21 -14.93 46.13 18.03
N ALA A 22 -14.17 47.20 17.80
CA ALA A 22 -14.57 48.55 18.19
C ALA A 22 -15.89 49.00 17.55
N MET A 23 -16.22 48.51 16.35
CA MET A 23 -17.50 48.76 15.69
C MET A 23 -18.66 47.98 16.33
N ILE A 24 -18.44 46.72 16.73
CA ILE A 24 -19.43 45.92 17.45
C ILE A 24 -19.72 46.53 18.82
N ASP A 25 -18.69 46.89 19.58
CA ASP A 25 -18.84 47.53 20.90
C ASP A 25 -19.63 48.84 20.80
N PHE A 26 -19.42 49.62 19.74
CA PHE A 26 -20.15 50.86 19.50
C PHE A 26 -21.64 50.62 19.24
N LYS A 27 -22.00 49.55 18.52
CA LYS A 27 -23.40 49.17 18.30
C LYS A 27 -24.11 48.81 19.62
N GLN A 28 -23.36 48.31 20.60
CA GLN A 28 -23.90 47.91 21.92
C GLN A 28 -23.97 49.09 22.91
N ASN A 29 -22.99 50.00 22.90
CA ASN A 29 -22.82 51.03 23.93
C ASN A 29 -23.14 52.48 23.50
N GLY A 30 -23.43 52.74 22.23
CA GLY A 30 -23.77 54.08 21.72
C GLY A 30 -22.61 55.09 21.73
N GLY A 31 -22.90 56.37 21.41
CA GLY A 31 -21.92 57.49 21.53
C GLY A 31 -21.68 58.36 20.28
N GLY A 32 -22.45 58.18 19.21
CA GLY A 32 -22.37 58.99 17.98
C GLY A 32 -21.18 58.68 17.05
N TYR A 33 -21.37 58.87 15.74
CA TYR A 33 -20.38 58.46 14.73
C TYR A 33 -19.01 59.15 14.85
N ILE A 34 -18.97 60.41 15.31
CA ILE A 34 -17.72 61.16 15.50
C ILE A 34 -16.82 60.49 16.55
N ALA A 35 -17.40 59.97 17.63
CA ALA A 35 -16.64 59.25 18.66
C ALA A 35 -16.07 57.93 18.11
N LEU A 36 -16.83 57.22 17.28
CA LEU A 36 -16.38 55.99 16.62
C LEU A 36 -15.20 56.26 15.67
N PHE A 37 -15.27 57.30 14.83
CA PHE A 37 -14.16 57.66 13.94
C PHE A 37 -12.90 58.05 14.71
N LYS A 38 -13.03 58.80 15.82
CA LYS A 38 -11.90 59.09 16.72
C LYS A 38 -11.29 57.82 17.32
N LYS A 39 -12.13 56.84 17.70
CA LYS A 39 -11.68 55.54 18.22
C LYS A 39 -10.92 54.74 17.15
N PHE A 40 -11.44 54.65 15.92
CA PHE A 40 -10.74 54.00 14.80
C PHE A 40 -9.39 54.65 14.49
N TYR A 41 -9.32 55.98 14.49
CA TYR A 41 -8.06 56.70 14.27
C TYR A 41 -7.03 56.37 15.37
N LYS A 42 -7.44 56.38 16.65
CA LYS A 42 -6.57 55.99 17.77
C LYS A 42 -6.08 54.55 17.63
N ILE A 43 -6.95 53.59 17.32
CA ILE A 43 -6.59 52.18 17.11
C ILE A 43 -5.55 52.04 16.00
N LYS A 44 -5.78 52.68 14.84
CA LYS A 44 -4.85 52.64 13.70
C LYS A 44 -3.49 53.25 14.05
N LYS A 45 -3.48 54.41 14.72
CA LYS A 45 -2.25 55.10 15.14
C LYS A 45 -1.45 54.22 16.12
N GLN A 46 -2.13 53.64 17.11
CA GLN A 46 -1.52 52.76 18.10
C GLN A 46 -0.97 51.48 17.46
N HIS A 47 -1.75 50.81 16.62
CA HIS A 47 -1.31 49.59 15.93
C HIS A 47 -0.07 49.83 15.06
N LYS A 48 -0.01 50.97 14.34
CA LYS A 48 1.18 51.35 13.55
C LYS A 48 2.40 51.62 14.42
N LYS A 49 2.21 52.20 15.62
CA LYS A 49 3.29 52.41 16.60
C LYS A 49 3.81 51.08 17.12
N GLU A 50 2.92 50.18 17.53
CA GLU A 50 3.24 48.82 18.00
C GLU A 50 4.01 48.02 16.95
N GLN A 51 3.58 48.05 15.68
CA GLN A 51 4.28 47.39 14.59
C GLN A 51 5.70 47.92 14.37
N LYS A 52 5.89 49.26 14.40
CA LYS A 52 7.22 49.87 14.26
C LYS A 52 8.15 49.49 15.40
N ILE A 53 7.66 49.55 16.64
CA ILE A 53 8.42 49.14 17.82
C ILE A 53 8.85 47.69 17.67
N TYR A 54 7.93 46.80 17.33
CA TYR A 54 8.24 45.39 17.12
C TYR A 54 9.30 45.15 16.04
N GLN A 55 9.18 45.81 14.88
CA GLN A 55 10.15 45.71 13.79
C GLN A 55 11.55 46.18 14.22
N GLN A 56 11.66 47.26 14.99
CA GLN A 56 12.93 47.72 15.54
C GLN A 56 13.48 46.75 16.60
N THR A 57 12.62 46.21 17.46
CA THR A 57 12.99 45.25 18.49
C THR A 57 13.57 43.96 17.88
N ILE A 58 12.96 43.40 16.83
CA ILE A 58 13.48 42.17 16.19
C ILE A 58 14.74 42.39 15.34
N GLN A 59 15.01 43.64 14.91
CA GLN A 59 16.27 43.98 14.26
C GLN A 59 17.44 43.96 15.25
N VAL A 60 17.20 44.43 16.49
CA VAL A 60 18.20 44.43 17.56
C VAL A 60 18.30 43.06 18.24
N PHE A 61 17.17 42.36 18.39
CA PHE A 61 17.07 41.07 19.05
C PHE A 61 16.34 40.04 18.16
N PRO A 62 17.03 39.42 17.19
CA PRO A 62 16.44 38.45 16.28
C PRO A 62 15.75 37.27 16.98
N GLN A 63 16.19 36.90 18.17
CA GLN A 63 15.60 35.85 19.01
C GLN A 63 14.19 36.17 19.51
N LEU A 64 13.75 37.44 19.49
CA LEU A 64 12.39 37.85 19.85
C LEU A 64 11.42 37.78 18.66
N LYS A 65 11.88 37.33 17.49
CA LYS A 65 11.02 37.10 16.33
C LYS A 65 10.00 36.03 16.66
N TYR A 66 8.73 36.32 16.38
CA TYR A 66 7.65 35.38 16.67
C TYR A 66 7.78 34.15 15.77
N PRO A 67 7.41 32.96 16.28
CA PRO A 67 7.29 31.78 15.43
C PRO A 67 6.25 32.01 14.34
N SER A 68 6.27 31.19 13.29
CA SER A 68 5.19 31.20 12.30
C SER A 68 3.87 30.80 12.97
N LEU A 69 2.74 31.27 12.44
CA LEU A 69 1.43 31.04 13.10
C LEU A 69 1.10 29.55 13.16
N GLU A 70 1.53 28.76 12.17
CA GLU A 70 1.27 27.33 12.07
C GLU A 70 1.96 26.51 13.17
N LYS A 71 3.00 27.06 13.80
CA LYS A 71 3.74 26.42 14.90
C LYS A 71 3.09 26.62 16.27
N CYS A 72 2.09 27.49 16.37
CA CYS A 72 1.35 27.73 17.61
C CYS A 72 0.33 26.62 17.85
N SER A 73 0.20 26.16 19.09
CA SER A 73 -0.72 25.07 19.48
C SER A 73 -2.20 25.42 19.28
N ASP A 74 -2.54 26.71 19.28
CA ASP A 74 -3.88 27.26 19.08
C ASP A 74 -4.15 27.73 17.64
N TYR A 75 -3.32 27.30 16.66
CA TYR A 75 -3.41 27.75 15.27
C TYR A 75 -4.78 27.51 14.62
N GLU A 76 -5.38 26.32 14.80
CA GLU A 76 -6.71 26.01 14.26
C GLU A 76 -7.78 26.97 14.80
N GLN A 77 -7.75 27.25 16.11
CA GLN A 77 -8.67 28.21 16.72
C GLN A 77 -8.43 29.62 16.17
N ALA A 78 -7.17 29.98 15.92
CA ALA A 78 -6.80 31.26 15.35
C ALA A 78 -7.39 31.43 13.94
N LEU A 79 -7.38 30.39 13.10
CA LEU A 79 -7.99 30.43 11.76
C LEU A 79 -9.50 30.71 11.83
N ARG A 80 -10.22 30.12 12.80
CA ARG A 80 -11.66 30.41 13.01
C ARG A 80 -11.91 31.91 13.28
N TYR A 81 -10.98 32.62 13.92
CA TYR A 81 -11.11 34.06 14.15
C TYR A 81 -11.08 34.90 12.87
N LYS A 82 -10.55 34.41 11.75
CA LYS A 82 -10.64 35.10 10.45
C LYS A 82 -12.07 35.14 9.90
N PHE A 83 -12.93 34.22 10.33
CA PHE A 83 -14.35 34.16 10.02
C PHE A 83 -15.23 34.79 11.12
N HIS A 84 -14.62 35.28 12.21
CA HIS A 84 -15.36 35.98 13.25
C HIS A 84 -15.91 37.31 12.73
N LEU A 85 -17.09 37.71 13.21
CA LEU A 85 -17.76 38.93 12.78
C LEU A 85 -16.85 40.16 12.94
N SER A 86 -16.11 40.29 14.05
CA SER A 86 -15.14 41.36 14.27
C SER A 86 -14.07 41.43 13.17
N TYR A 87 -13.57 40.29 12.70
CA TYR A 87 -12.54 40.27 11.68
C TYR A 87 -13.10 40.72 10.32
N MET A 88 -14.23 40.13 9.91
CA MET A 88 -14.88 40.42 8.62
C MET A 88 -15.33 41.88 8.52
N LEU A 89 -15.91 42.44 9.57
CA LEU A 89 -16.28 43.86 9.61
C LEU A 89 -15.05 44.77 9.55
N GLY A 90 -13.97 44.38 10.21
CA GLY A 90 -12.67 45.03 10.12
C GLY A 90 -12.12 45.10 8.70
N GLU A 91 -12.17 43.99 7.96
CA GLU A 91 -11.76 43.95 6.55
C GLU A 91 -12.59 44.91 5.69
N VAL A 92 -13.90 44.96 5.91
CA VAL A 92 -14.80 45.90 5.21
C VAL A 92 -14.41 47.35 5.52
N LEU A 93 -14.13 47.69 6.78
CA LEU A 93 -13.71 49.03 7.19
C LEU A 93 -12.37 49.43 6.55
N ILE A 94 -11.39 48.52 6.54
CA ILE A 94 -10.08 48.76 5.93
C ILE A 94 -10.24 48.99 4.42
N LYS A 95 -11.00 48.13 3.73
CA LYS A 95 -11.25 48.25 2.28
C LYS A 95 -11.98 49.54 1.94
N ALA A 96 -12.96 49.93 2.75
CA ALA A 96 -13.70 51.18 2.56
C ALA A 96 -12.82 52.42 2.77
N TYR A 97 -11.94 52.39 3.78
CA TYR A 97 -10.98 53.45 4.03
C TYR A 97 -9.95 53.58 2.88
N GLN A 98 -9.41 52.47 2.42
CA GLN A 98 -8.42 52.44 1.32
C GLN A 98 -9.00 52.97 -0.01
N ASN A 99 -10.30 52.76 -0.25
CA ASN A 99 -10.98 53.17 -1.48
C ASN A 99 -11.95 54.34 -1.27
N TRP A 100 -11.75 55.13 -0.20
CA TRP A 100 -12.68 56.21 0.14
C TRP A 100 -12.85 57.22 -1.00
N TYR A 101 -11.75 57.57 -1.68
CA TYR A 101 -11.72 58.46 -2.85
C TYR A 101 -12.46 57.92 -4.08
N LYS A 102 -12.76 56.61 -4.13
CA LYS A 102 -13.57 55.96 -5.18
C LYS A 102 -15.05 55.84 -4.79
N GLY A 103 -15.49 56.58 -3.76
CA GLY A 103 -16.87 56.55 -3.27
C GLY A 103 -17.22 55.29 -2.46
N ALA A 104 -16.24 54.51 -1.99
CA ALA A 104 -16.50 53.29 -1.21
C ALA A 104 -17.24 53.56 0.12
N GLY A 105 -17.14 54.78 0.66
CA GLY A 105 -17.89 55.21 1.85
C GLY A 105 -19.41 55.13 1.67
N PHE A 106 -19.93 55.45 0.48
CA PHE A 106 -21.36 55.36 0.16
C PHE A 106 -21.87 53.90 0.13
N LYS A 107 -20.99 52.94 -0.17
CA LYS A 107 -21.30 51.50 -0.20
C LYS A 107 -21.07 50.80 1.15
N LEU A 108 -20.54 51.50 2.16
CA LEU A 108 -20.14 50.91 3.44
C LEU A 108 -21.30 50.22 4.18
N LYS A 109 -22.48 50.86 4.23
CA LYS A 109 -23.68 50.28 4.86
C LYS A 109 -24.07 48.95 4.21
N ASN A 110 -24.04 48.88 2.88
CA ASN A 110 -24.36 47.67 2.12
C ASN A 110 -23.29 46.58 2.31
N ASN A 111 -22.01 46.96 2.33
CA ASN A 111 -20.91 46.03 2.56
C ASN A 111 -20.93 45.45 3.99
N ILE A 112 -21.29 46.25 4.99
CA ILE A 112 -21.51 45.76 6.37
C ILE A 112 -22.69 44.77 6.40
N LYS A 113 -23.80 45.07 5.71
CA LYS A 113 -24.94 44.15 5.61
C LYS A 113 -24.54 42.83 4.92
N LYS A 114 -23.70 42.90 3.88
CA LYS A 114 -23.13 41.72 3.19
C LYS A 114 -22.26 40.90 4.14
N ALA A 115 -21.31 41.52 4.84
CA ALA A 115 -20.43 40.81 5.80
C ALA A 115 -21.21 40.15 6.95
N ASN A 116 -22.30 40.75 7.42
CA ASN A 116 -23.17 40.11 8.41
C ASN A 116 -23.87 38.85 7.85
N LYS A 117 -24.32 38.88 6.58
CA LYS A 117 -24.90 37.69 5.92
C LYS A 117 -23.87 36.59 5.74
N GLU A 118 -22.67 36.93 5.24
CA GLU A 118 -21.56 35.98 5.10
C GLU A 118 -21.16 35.37 6.44
N PHE A 119 -21.14 36.15 7.52
CA PHE A 119 -20.89 35.64 8.86
C PHE A 119 -21.94 34.60 9.31
N GLN A 120 -23.23 34.79 8.99
CA GLN A 120 -24.24 33.79 9.32
C GLN A 120 -24.00 32.47 8.57
N ILE A 121 -23.58 32.54 7.30
CA ILE A 121 -23.23 31.35 6.50
C ILE A 121 -22.08 30.56 7.16
N PHE A 122 -20.99 31.25 7.54
CA PHE A 122 -19.87 30.58 8.22
C PHE A 122 -20.27 30.05 9.60
N ARG A 123 -21.09 30.79 10.34
CA ARG A 123 -21.60 30.34 11.64
C ARG A 123 -22.45 29.07 11.50
N GLU A 124 -23.25 28.98 10.45
CA GLU A 124 -24.10 27.84 10.14
C GLU A 124 -23.24 26.61 9.80
N ILE A 125 -22.30 26.72 8.86
CA ILE A 125 -21.46 25.57 8.50
C ILE A 125 -20.59 25.08 9.67
N PHE A 126 -20.03 26.00 10.48
CA PHE A 126 -19.25 25.63 11.66
C PHE A 126 -20.07 25.02 12.80
N LYS A 127 -21.40 25.14 12.75
CA LYS A 127 -22.31 24.51 13.68
C LYS A 127 -22.81 23.15 13.16
N GLU A 128 -22.97 23.02 11.85
CA GLU A 128 -23.46 21.79 11.22
C GLU A 128 -22.37 20.71 11.07
N PHE A 129 -21.10 21.09 10.97
CA PHE A 129 -20.00 20.15 10.73
C PHE A 129 -18.91 20.26 11.80
N ASP A 130 -18.83 19.25 12.66
CA ASP A 130 -17.87 19.20 13.77
C ASP A 130 -16.43 18.89 13.32
N GLN A 131 -16.23 18.34 12.11
CA GLN A 131 -14.94 17.87 11.58
C GLN A 131 -14.08 18.97 10.90
N ILE A 132 -14.28 20.24 11.23
CA ILE A 132 -13.56 21.35 10.58
C ILE A 132 -12.20 21.58 11.25
N ASN A 133 -11.17 21.02 10.63
CA ASN A 133 -9.76 21.15 11.00
C ASN A 133 -9.07 22.36 10.34
N SER A 134 -7.79 22.57 10.63
CA SER A 134 -6.99 23.68 10.09
C SER A 134 -6.93 23.71 8.55
N SER A 135 -6.77 22.58 7.88
CA SER A 135 -6.67 22.51 6.41
C SER A 135 -7.95 22.96 5.70
N ILE A 136 -9.11 22.60 6.25
CA ILE A 136 -10.42 23.02 5.73
C ILE A 136 -10.60 24.52 5.94
N LEU A 137 -10.20 25.04 7.10
CA LEU A 137 -10.25 26.47 7.39
C LEU A 137 -9.36 27.28 6.44
N GLU A 138 -8.16 26.79 6.13
CA GLU A 138 -7.28 27.38 5.11
C GLU A 138 -7.94 27.36 3.73
N GLY A 139 -8.47 26.21 3.29
CA GLY A 139 -9.20 26.11 2.02
C GLY A 139 -10.42 27.04 1.94
N LEU A 140 -11.15 27.23 3.04
CA LEU A 140 -12.25 28.20 3.13
C LEU A 140 -11.76 29.66 3.06
N ILE A 141 -10.59 29.97 3.62
CA ILE A 141 -10.00 31.31 3.53
C ILE A 141 -9.63 31.61 2.08
N ASP A 142 -8.94 30.68 1.42
CA ASP A 142 -8.42 30.84 0.07
C ASP A 142 -9.56 30.91 -0.97
N ASN A 143 -10.62 30.13 -0.77
CA ASN A 143 -11.76 30.06 -1.68
C ASN A 143 -13.01 30.78 -1.17
N LYS A 144 -12.88 31.73 -0.22
CA LYS A 144 -14.00 32.39 0.48
C LYS A 144 -15.12 32.86 -0.44
N GLN A 145 -14.79 33.56 -1.53
CA GLN A 145 -15.80 34.10 -2.45
C GLN A 145 -16.51 33.00 -3.25
N LEU A 146 -15.78 31.98 -3.69
CA LEU A 146 -16.33 30.86 -4.43
C LEU A 146 -17.26 30.04 -3.52
N PHE A 147 -16.81 29.72 -2.30
CA PHE A 147 -17.61 29.03 -1.29
C PHE A 147 -18.91 29.79 -0.98
N LEU A 148 -18.85 31.10 -0.75
CA LEU A 148 -20.05 31.91 -0.47
C LEU A 148 -21.02 31.96 -1.65
N LYS A 149 -20.50 31.94 -2.89
CA LYS A 149 -21.31 31.91 -4.11
C LYS A 149 -22.06 30.58 -4.23
N GLU A 150 -21.37 29.46 -3.98
CA GLU A 150 -21.91 28.11 -4.16
C GLU A 150 -22.51 27.51 -2.88
N PHE A 151 -22.52 28.23 -1.75
CA PHE A 151 -22.93 27.70 -0.45
C PHE A 151 -24.28 26.97 -0.44
N PRO A 152 -25.36 27.48 -1.07
CA PRO A 152 -26.63 26.76 -1.09
C PRO A 152 -26.54 25.37 -1.77
N ARG A 153 -25.76 25.29 -2.85
CA ARG A 153 -25.50 24.06 -3.61
C ARG A 153 -24.62 23.10 -2.81
N ILE A 154 -23.54 23.60 -2.21
CA ILE A 154 -22.67 22.82 -1.31
C ILE A 154 -23.47 22.26 -0.14
N LYS A 155 -24.29 23.09 0.51
CA LYS A 155 -25.15 22.66 1.62
C LYS A 155 -26.11 21.55 1.18
N ASN A 156 -26.68 21.66 -0.02
CA ASN A 156 -27.54 20.62 -0.58
C ASN A 156 -26.79 19.30 -0.75
N ILE A 157 -25.58 19.32 -1.31
CA ILE A 157 -24.73 18.11 -1.46
C ILE A 157 -24.43 17.46 -0.12
N LEU A 158 -23.97 18.24 0.86
CA LEU A 158 -23.64 17.72 2.19
C LEU A 158 -24.87 17.13 2.89
N LYS A 159 -26.05 17.73 2.70
CA LYS A 159 -27.32 17.20 3.24
C LYS A 159 -27.77 15.93 2.52
N ILE A 160 -27.65 15.87 1.20
CA ILE A 160 -28.01 14.67 0.41
C ILE A 160 -27.17 13.48 0.87
N HIS A 161 -25.89 13.68 1.16
CA HIS A 161 -24.96 12.63 1.55
C HIS A 161 -24.66 12.58 3.05
N GLN A 162 -25.52 13.17 3.88
CA GLN A 162 -25.33 13.24 5.35
C GLN A 162 -25.21 11.86 6.03
N ASP A 163 -25.83 10.84 5.41
CA ASP A 163 -25.83 9.45 5.87
C ASP A 163 -24.66 8.63 5.33
N TYR A 164 -23.87 9.20 4.42
CA TYR A 164 -22.76 8.53 3.76
C TYR A 164 -21.41 9.11 4.20
N LYS A 165 -20.97 8.71 5.40
CA LYS A 165 -19.76 9.26 6.04
C LYS A 165 -18.51 9.23 5.16
N ALA A 166 -18.29 8.15 4.40
CA ALA A 166 -17.08 8.00 3.59
C ALA A 166 -16.92 9.07 2.50
N ILE A 167 -18.02 9.52 1.86
CA ILE A 167 -17.95 10.62 0.88
C ILE A 167 -17.79 11.97 1.57
N LEU A 168 -18.41 12.18 2.74
CA LEU A 168 -18.22 13.42 3.51
C LEU A 168 -16.76 13.58 3.95
N ASP A 169 -16.17 12.52 4.51
CA ASP A 169 -14.77 12.50 4.91
C ASP A 169 -13.87 12.80 3.68
N ASN A 170 -14.18 12.23 2.50
CA ASN A 170 -13.45 12.52 1.25
C ASN A 170 -13.60 13.98 0.78
N ILE A 171 -14.81 14.56 0.83
CA ILE A 171 -15.08 15.97 0.48
C ILE A 171 -14.29 16.90 1.40
N PHE A 172 -14.34 16.67 2.71
CA PHE A 172 -13.68 17.54 3.70
C PHE A 172 -12.16 17.41 3.64
N HIS A 173 -11.64 16.20 3.44
CA HIS A 173 -10.21 15.99 3.26
C HIS A 173 -9.66 16.69 2.01
N ASN A 174 -10.44 16.73 0.93
CA ASN A 174 -10.06 17.34 -0.35
C ASN A 174 -10.77 18.69 -0.59
N PHE A 175 -11.12 19.42 0.47
CA PHE A 175 -12.05 20.55 0.39
C PHE A 175 -11.61 21.67 -0.57
N ASN A 176 -10.31 22.00 -0.60
CA ASN A 176 -9.79 22.99 -1.54
C ASN A 176 -10.06 22.60 -3.01
N TYR A 177 -9.74 21.36 -3.36
CA TYR A 177 -9.99 20.83 -4.70
C TYR A 177 -11.49 20.73 -5.00
N PHE A 178 -12.28 20.31 -4.02
CA PHE A 178 -13.75 20.24 -4.10
C PHE A 178 -14.36 21.59 -4.49
N ILE A 179 -13.95 22.68 -3.84
CA ILE A 179 -14.48 24.01 -4.13
C ILE A 179 -14.02 24.51 -5.50
N GLN A 180 -12.76 24.29 -5.87
CA GLN A 180 -12.22 24.75 -7.15
C GLN A 180 -12.87 24.04 -8.35
N ASN A 181 -13.33 22.81 -8.18
CA ASN A 181 -13.93 21.98 -9.24
C ASN A 181 -15.41 21.64 -8.93
N PHE A 182 -16.10 22.53 -8.21
CA PHE A 182 -17.39 22.23 -7.60
C PHE A 182 -18.46 21.81 -8.61
N ASP A 183 -18.57 22.49 -9.76
CA ASP A 183 -19.62 22.19 -10.75
C ASP A 183 -19.53 20.74 -11.26
N LEU A 184 -18.31 20.27 -11.57
CA LEU A 184 -18.07 18.92 -12.04
C LEU A 184 -18.30 17.86 -10.95
N ILE A 185 -17.89 18.17 -9.72
CA ILE A 185 -18.10 17.25 -8.58
C ILE A 185 -19.57 17.19 -8.19
N GLU A 186 -20.29 18.32 -8.23
CA GLU A 186 -21.73 18.37 -7.97
C GLU A 186 -22.49 17.51 -8.97
N GLU A 187 -22.22 17.67 -10.28
CA GLU A 187 -22.82 16.86 -11.35
C GLU A 187 -22.62 15.36 -11.07
N TRP A 188 -21.39 14.97 -10.70
CA TRP A 188 -21.08 13.58 -10.38
C TRP A 188 -21.81 13.06 -9.14
N LEU A 189 -21.75 13.80 -8.02
CA LEU A 189 -22.32 13.37 -6.74
C LEU A 189 -23.86 13.35 -6.73
N LEU A 190 -24.50 14.04 -7.67
CA LEU A 190 -25.95 14.00 -7.89
C LEU A 190 -26.39 12.94 -8.92
N SER A 191 -25.46 12.32 -9.63
CA SER A 191 -25.78 11.37 -10.70
C SER A 191 -26.32 10.03 -10.19
N ASP A 192 -27.17 9.40 -11.00
CA ASP A 192 -27.64 8.03 -10.76
C ASP A 192 -26.49 7.02 -10.76
N ASP A 193 -25.45 7.25 -11.57
CA ASP A 193 -24.28 6.37 -11.66
C ASP A 193 -23.47 6.39 -10.34
N PHE A 194 -23.29 7.55 -9.70
CA PHE A 194 -22.70 7.61 -8.35
C PHE A 194 -23.57 6.89 -7.32
N LYS A 195 -24.89 7.12 -7.38
CA LYS A 195 -25.84 6.49 -6.45
C LYS A 195 -25.78 4.97 -6.54
N GLU A 196 -25.85 4.39 -7.73
CA GLU A 196 -25.84 2.94 -7.91
C GLU A 196 -24.47 2.31 -7.64
N ARG A 197 -23.36 3.00 -7.97
CA ARG A 197 -22.00 2.47 -7.73
C ARG A 197 -21.54 2.55 -6.29
N TYR A 198 -21.83 3.67 -5.62
CA TYR A 198 -21.21 3.99 -4.33
C TYR A 198 -22.22 4.08 -3.21
N LYS A 199 -23.28 4.88 -3.38
CA LYS A 199 -24.19 5.19 -2.27
C LYS A 199 -25.07 4.02 -1.84
N LYS A 200 -25.67 3.30 -2.80
CA LYS A 200 -26.64 2.22 -2.54
C LYS A 200 -26.08 1.11 -1.65
N GLU A 201 -24.81 0.78 -1.81
CA GLU A 201 -24.13 -0.26 -1.05
C GLU A 201 -23.24 0.30 0.07
N ASN A 202 -23.33 1.61 0.35
CA ASN A 202 -22.46 2.30 1.31
C ASN A 202 -20.97 1.97 1.11
N HIS A 203 -20.51 2.10 -0.14
CA HIS A 203 -19.18 1.69 -0.55
C HIS A 203 -18.08 2.40 0.27
N PRO A 204 -17.05 1.71 0.77
CA PRO A 204 -16.09 2.31 1.72
C PRO A 204 -15.17 3.37 1.10
N TYR A 205 -14.96 3.33 -0.22
CA TYR A 205 -14.07 4.24 -0.94
C TYR A 205 -14.77 4.97 -2.11
N PRO A 206 -15.74 5.87 -1.84
CA PRO A 206 -16.43 6.60 -2.89
C PRO A 206 -15.52 7.61 -3.58
N SER A 207 -15.48 7.55 -4.90
CA SER A 207 -14.68 8.48 -5.70
C SER A 207 -15.30 9.87 -5.76
N LEU A 208 -14.47 10.90 -5.60
CA LEU A 208 -14.91 12.31 -5.66
C LEU A 208 -15.18 12.80 -7.09
N LEU A 209 -14.64 12.12 -8.09
CA LEU A 209 -14.79 12.45 -9.52
C LEU A 209 -15.36 11.25 -10.28
N ASN A 210 -15.98 11.50 -11.43
CA ASN A 210 -16.55 10.43 -12.26
C ASN A 210 -15.43 9.58 -12.91
N PRO A 211 -15.28 8.29 -12.53
CA PRO A 211 -14.22 7.43 -13.07
C PRO A 211 -14.29 7.21 -14.58
N LYS A 212 -15.49 7.28 -15.19
CA LYS A 212 -15.65 7.11 -16.64
C LYS A 212 -15.05 8.31 -17.38
N LYS A 213 -15.42 9.54 -16.98
CA LYS A 213 -14.88 10.77 -17.56
C LYS A 213 -13.36 10.84 -17.38
N LEU A 214 -12.83 10.41 -16.23
CA LEU A 214 -11.39 10.40 -15.98
C LEU A 214 -10.57 9.54 -16.97
N ASN A 215 -11.17 8.52 -17.57
CA ASN A 215 -10.50 7.69 -18.58
C ASN A 215 -10.54 8.30 -19.99
N ASP A 216 -11.38 9.30 -20.23
CA ASP A 216 -11.47 10.01 -21.50
C ASP A 216 -10.40 11.11 -21.58
N GLU A 217 -9.50 11.00 -22.54
CA GLU A 217 -8.39 11.95 -22.71
C GLU A 217 -8.84 13.32 -23.26
N THR A 218 -10.10 13.41 -23.74
CA THR A 218 -10.67 14.67 -24.24
C THR A 218 -11.28 15.54 -23.14
N GLU A 219 -11.50 14.99 -21.95
CA GLU A 219 -11.99 15.73 -20.78
C GLU A 219 -10.89 16.64 -20.22
N ASP A 220 -11.27 17.84 -19.77
CA ASP A 220 -10.35 18.82 -19.17
C ASP A 220 -9.63 18.27 -17.93
N ILE A 221 -10.28 17.36 -17.20
CA ILE A 221 -9.75 16.67 -16.03
C ILE A 221 -9.80 15.17 -16.29
N ASN A 222 -8.63 14.55 -16.41
CA ASN A 222 -8.50 13.12 -16.71
C ASN A 222 -7.23 12.52 -16.06
N TYR A 223 -7.05 11.20 -16.15
CA TYR A 223 -5.94 10.53 -15.48
C TYR A 223 -4.54 11.00 -15.93
N ASN A 224 -4.39 11.59 -17.11
CA ASN A 224 -3.09 12.11 -17.57
C ASN A 224 -2.69 13.44 -16.91
N ASN A 225 -3.65 14.17 -16.34
CA ASN A 225 -3.40 15.49 -15.75
C ASN A 225 -3.67 15.60 -14.23
N ILE A 226 -4.23 14.56 -13.61
CA ILE A 226 -4.32 14.44 -12.15
C ILE A 226 -3.06 13.74 -11.60
N PRO A 227 -2.35 14.33 -10.63
CA PRO A 227 -1.27 13.65 -9.92
C PRO A 227 -1.77 12.38 -9.19
N ALA A 228 -1.00 11.30 -9.25
CA ALA A 228 -1.36 10.03 -8.62
C ALA A 228 -1.63 10.14 -7.12
N GLU A 229 -0.90 11.02 -6.42
CA GLU A 229 -1.10 11.33 -5.01
C GLU A 229 -2.49 11.92 -4.77
N LEU A 230 -2.91 12.89 -5.57
CA LEU A 230 -4.21 13.52 -5.44
C LEU A 230 -5.33 12.54 -5.80
N ALA A 231 -5.11 11.69 -6.80
CA ALA A 231 -6.02 10.59 -7.13
C ALA A 231 -6.21 9.63 -5.94
N TRP A 232 -5.13 9.34 -5.19
CA TRP A 232 -5.20 8.57 -3.96
C TRP A 232 -6.03 9.28 -2.87
N GLU A 233 -5.76 10.56 -2.60
CA GLU A 233 -6.48 11.31 -1.57
C GLU A 233 -7.98 11.44 -1.88
N MET A 234 -8.37 11.51 -3.16
CA MET A 234 -9.76 11.66 -3.62
C MET A 234 -10.53 10.34 -3.79
N ASN A 235 -9.97 9.20 -3.35
CA ASN A 235 -10.53 7.88 -3.55
C ASN A 235 -10.83 7.54 -5.03
N LEU A 236 -10.02 8.04 -5.97
CA LEU A 236 -10.17 7.65 -7.37
C LEU A 236 -9.76 6.17 -7.56
N PRO A 237 -10.45 5.42 -8.43
CA PRO A 237 -9.99 4.11 -8.85
C PRO A 237 -8.76 4.24 -9.75
N LEU A 238 -8.07 3.13 -9.99
CA LEU A 238 -6.96 3.08 -10.95
C LEU A 238 -7.47 3.30 -12.39
N PRO A 239 -6.65 3.89 -13.29
CA PRO A 239 -7.00 4.02 -14.70
C PRO A 239 -7.37 2.66 -15.32
N ASP A 240 -8.40 2.63 -16.17
CA ASP A 240 -8.88 1.41 -16.85
C ASP A 240 -8.01 1.07 -18.07
N ARG A 241 -6.70 0.94 -17.82
CA ARG A 241 -5.65 0.72 -18.83
C ARG A 241 -4.85 -0.54 -18.56
N TYR A 242 -5.47 -1.52 -17.92
CA TYR A 242 -4.92 -2.84 -17.63
C TYR A 242 -5.83 -3.94 -18.20
N LYS A 243 -5.24 -5.07 -18.63
CA LYS A 243 -5.94 -6.12 -19.40
C LYS A 243 -6.67 -7.13 -18.52
N PHE A 244 -6.07 -7.49 -17.38
CA PHE A 244 -6.62 -8.44 -16.43
C PHE A 244 -5.98 -8.23 -15.05
N VAL A 245 -6.54 -8.91 -14.04
CA VAL A 245 -6.01 -8.91 -12.67
C VAL A 245 -5.36 -10.26 -12.40
N LEU A 246 -4.14 -10.28 -11.88
CA LEU A 246 -3.51 -11.48 -11.33
C LEU A 246 -3.64 -11.45 -9.81
N VAL A 247 -4.25 -12.48 -9.22
CA VAL A 247 -4.22 -12.69 -7.77
C VAL A 247 -3.18 -13.74 -7.43
N GLY A 248 -2.16 -13.34 -6.67
CA GLY A 248 -1.09 -14.21 -6.20
C GLY A 248 -1.35 -14.67 -4.77
N GLU A 249 -1.51 -15.98 -4.58
CA GLU A 249 -1.57 -16.55 -3.23
C GLU A 249 -0.24 -17.15 -2.79
N SER A 250 0.15 -16.82 -1.56
CA SER A 250 1.30 -17.45 -0.91
C SER A 250 1.23 -18.98 -0.97
N ALA A 251 2.38 -19.58 -1.26
CA ALA A 251 2.56 -21.03 -1.45
C ALA A 251 1.75 -21.65 -2.62
N SER A 252 1.23 -20.86 -3.54
CA SER A 252 0.57 -21.33 -4.78
C SER A 252 1.43 -21.10 -6.05
N SER A 253 2.74 -20.90 -5.89
CA SER A 253 3.66 -20.58 -7.01
C SER A 253 3.38 -19.25 -7.71
N HIS A 254 2.87 -18.27 -6.96
CA HIS A 254 2.57 -16.93 -7.47
C HIS A 254 3.79 -16.21 -8.05
N SER A 255 4.97 -16.32 -7.40
CA SER A 255 6.22 -15.74 -7.91
C SER A 255 6.64 -16.33 -9.27
N ALA A 256 6.28 -17.59 -9.57
CA ALA A 256 6.59 -18.19 -10.87
C ALA A 256 5.74 -17.57 -11.98
N ILE A 257 4.42 -17.47 -11.79
CA ILE A 257 3.54 -16.87 -12.80
C ILE A 257 3.84 -15.39 -13.05
N VAL A 258 4.17 -14.62 -11.99
CA VAL A 258 4.61 -13.22 -12.12
C VAL A 258 5.86 -13.13 -13.01
N ARG A 259 6.84 -14.01 -12.79
CA ARG A 259 8.05 -14.07 -13.61
C ARG A 259 7.78 -14.51 -15.05
N PHE A 260 6.90 -15.48 -15.26
CA PHE A 260 6.50 -15.92 -16.60
C PHE A 260 5.84 -14.79 -17.39
N LEU A 261 4.92 -14.05 -16.77
CA LEU A 261 4.27 -12.89 -17.38
C LEU A 261 5.27 -11.77 -17.70
N LYS A 262 6.21 -11.47 -16.79
CA LYS A 262 7.30 -10.51 -17.07
C LYS A 262 8.14 -10.92 -18.27
N PHE A 263 8.45 -12.21 -18.38
CA PHE A 263 9.18 -12.75 -19.52
C PHE A 263 8.38 -12.67 -20.84
N CYS A 264 7.06 -12.58 -20.74
CA CYS A 264 6.13 -12.29 -21.84
C CYS A 264 5.95 -10.78 -22.09
N ASN A 265 6.83 -9.93 -21.57
CA ASN A 265 6.75 -8.47 -21.66
C ASN A 265 5.44 -7.87 -21.08
N VAL A 266 4.76 -8.61 -20.20
CA VAL A 266 3.61 -8.09 -19.45
C VAL A 266 4.11 -7.13 -18.38
N ASN A 267 3.59 -5.92 -18.40
CA ASN A 267 3.93 -4.88 -17.45
C ASN A 267 3.15 -5.09 -16.15
N ILE A 268 3.88 -5.48 -15.12
CA ILE A 268 3.38 -5.82 -13.81
C ILE A 268 4.39 -5.35 -12.78
N ILE A 269 3.90 -4.74 -11.71
CA ILE A 269 4.70 -4.45 -10.52
C ILE A 269 5.33 -5.74 -9.95
N HIS A 270 6.45 -5.63 -9.23
CA HIS A 270 7.10 -6.77 -8.58
C HIS A 270 6.27 -7.34 -7.43
N ASP A 271 6.46 -8.64 -7.18
CA ASP A 271 5.97 -9.35 -6.00
C ASP A 271 6.83 -9.04 -4.76
N HIS A 272 6.25 -9.19 -3.57
CA HIS A 272 6.90 -9.01 -2.26
C HIS A 272 7.43 -7.60 -1.95
N TYR A 273 6.75 -6.55 -2.44
CA TYR A 273 7.12 -5.17 -2.13
C TYR A 273 6.81 -4.79 -0.66
N GLU A 274 7.77 -4.18 0.04
CA GLU A 274 7.56 -3.52 1.35
C GLU A 274 6.96 -2.10 1.17
N LEU A 275 5.79 -1.98 0.54
CA LEU A 275 5.16 -0.69 0.20
C LEU A 275 3.92 -0.38 1.05
N THR A 276 3.63 0.91 1.21
CA THR A 276 2.36 1.38 1.75
C THR A 276 1.26 1.31 0.69
N ALA A 277 0.00 1.35 1.13
CA ALA A 277 -1.14 1.30 0.21
C ALA A 277 -1.13 2.42 -0.83
N ARG A 278 -0.83 3.63 -0.36
CA ARG A 278 -0.63 4.80 -1.19
C ARG A 278 0.48 4.63 -2.23
N MET A 279 1.65 4.13 -1.82
CA MET A 279 2.76 3.92 -2.77
C MET A 279 2.42 2.87 -3.82
N TYR A 280 1.75 1.79 -3.42
CA TYR A 280 1.33 0.73 -4.33
C TYR A 280 0.30 1.25 -5.36
N PHE A 281 -0.65 2.09 -4.94
CA PHE A 281 -1.55 2.79 -5.84
C PHE A 281 -0.80 3.69 -6.81
N ILE A 282 0.10 4.54 -6.33
CA ILE A 282 0.87 5.47 -7.17
C ILE A 282 1.68 4.74 -8.23
N LEU A 283 2.33 3.62 -7.87
CA LEU A 283 3.08 2.80 -8.81
C LEU A 283 2.18 2.20 -9.90
N ASN A 284 1.05 1.60 -9.52
CA ASN A 284 0.11 1.04 -10.50
C ASN A 284 -0.53 2.14 -11.37
N PHE A 285 -0.86 3.29 -10.78
CA PHE A 285 -1.41 4.45 -11.49
C PHE A 285 -0.46 4.89 -12.60
N ASN A 286 0.82 5.11 -12.27
CA ASN A 286 1.83 5.51 -13.24
C ASN A 286 2.13 4.39 -14.25
N LEU A 287 2.13 3.12 -13.82
CA LEU A 287 2.33 1.97 -14.69
C LEU A 287 1.22 1.88 -15.75
N PHE A 288 -0.03 2.14 -15.38
CA PHE A 288 -1.18 2.07 -16.30
C PHE A 288 -1.25 3.26 -17.27
N LEU A 289 -0.59 4.36 -16.95
CA LEU A 289 -0.39 5.48 -17.87
C LEU A 289 0.84 5.30 -18.78
N SER A 290 1.68 4.30 -18.51
CA SER A 290 2.85 4.01 -19.35
C SER A 290 2.43 3.37 -20.69
N ASN A 291 3.20 3.66 -21.74
CA ASN A 291 2.96 3.17 -23.10
C ASN A 291 3.44 1.71 -23.27
N ASN A 292 2.80 0.77 -22.57
CA ASN A 292 3.03 -0.66 -22.73
C ASN A 292 1.78 -1.35 -23.29
N LYS A 293 1.98 -2.35 -24.16
CA LYS A 293 0.91 -3.11 -24.81
C LYS A 293 0.03 -3.89 -23.83
N CYS A 294 0.61 -4.38 -22.72
CA CYS A 294 -0.09 -5.23 -21.77
C CYS A 294 0.28 -4.88 -20.31
N ASN A 295 -0.44 -3.91 -19.73
CA ASN A 295 -0.43 -3.66 -18.30
C ASN A 295 -1.41 -4.61 -17.58
N ILE A 296 -1.06 -5.06 -16.38
CA ILE A 296 -1.97 -5.85 -15.53
C ILE A 296 -1.91 -5.37 -14.09
N LEU A 297 -3.02 -5.54 -13.36
CA LEU A 297 -3.04 -5.32 -11.92
C LEU A 297 -2.62 -6.60 -11.21
N TYR A 298 -1.62 -6.50 -10.34
CA TYR A 298 -1.27 -7.58 -9.43
C TYR A 298 -1.94 -7.32 -8.08
N ILE A 299 -2.47 -8.37 -7.44
CA ILE A 299 -2.95 -8.32 -6.06
C ILE A 299 -2.31 -9.50 -5.32
N GLU A 300 -1.48 -9.19 -4.34
CA GLU A 300 -0.76 -10.19 -3.57
C GLU A 300 -1.46 -10.50 -2.24
N ASN A 301 -1.94 -11.74 -2.11
CA ASN A 301 -2.37 -12.32 -0.84
C ASN A 301 -1.14 -12.97 -0.17
N ALA A 302 -0.23 -12.11 0.30
CA ALA A 302 1.00 -12.53 0.97
C ALA A 302 0.70 -13.03 2.38
N ALA A 303 0.85 -14.33 2.59
CA ALA A 303 0.78 -14.97 3.90
C ALA A 303 2.11 -14.97 4.66
N PHE A 304 2.08 -14.58 5.92
CA PHE A 304 3.21 -14.68 6.84
C PHE A 304 2.76 -14.84 8.29
N SER A 305 3.61 -15.46 9.11
CA SER A 305 3.34 -15.65 10.54
C SER A 305 3.38 -14.30 11.26
N LEU A 306 2.34 -13.97 12.02
CA LEU A 306 2.24 -12.75 12.84
C LEU A 306 3.07 -12.84 14.12
N ARG A 307 3.34 -14.06 14.62
CA ARG A 307 4.19 -14.33 15.79
C ARG A 307 5.68 -14.15 15.51
N TYR A 308 6.13 -14.57 14.32
CA TYR A 308 7.56 -14.59 13.95
C TYR A 308 7.92 -13.62 12.84
N GLY A 309 6.93 -12.95 12.25
CA GLY A 309 7.15 -11.81 11.36
C GLY A 309 7.73 -10.64 12.15
N SER A 310 8.74 -9.97 11.58
CA SER A 310 9.23 -8.70 12.14
C SER A 310 8.08 -7.67 12.22
N ASN A 311 8.22 -6.61 13.03
CA ASN A 311 7.23 -5.50 13.06
C ASN A 311 6.91 -4.94 11.66
N LYS A 312 7.85 -5.07 10.71
CA LYS A 312 7.63 -4.74 9.29
C LYS A 312 6.52 -5.59 8.64
N HIS A 313 6.45 -6.89 8.94
CA HIS A 313 5.43 -7.79 8.41
C HIS A 313 4.03 -7.38 8.90
N LYS A 314 3.89 -6.99 10.18
CA LYS A 314 2.60 -6.48 10.70
C LYS A 314 2.14 -5.23 9.96
N VAL A 315 3.05 -4.29 9.69
CA VAL A 315 2.75 -3.09 8.87
C VAL A 315 2.38 -3.47 7.44
N MET A 316 3.04 -4.46 6.84
CA MET A 316 2.71 -4.97 5.50
C MET A 316 1.30 -5.57 5.44
N LEU A 317 0.78 -6.22 6.48
CA LEU A 317 -0.61 -6.75 6.49
C LEU A 317 -1.66 -5.67 6.48
N TYR A 318 -1.51 -4.66 7.32
CA TYR A 318 -2.44 -3.53 7.36
C TYR A 318 -2.48 -2.83 6.02
N ASN A 319 -1.30 -2.57 5.42
CA ASN A 319 -1.20 -1.99 4.09
C ASN A 319 -1.83 -2.90 3.02
N ASN A 320 -1.57 -4.22 3.05
CA ASN A 320 -2.12 -5.15 2.07
C ASN A 320 -3.65 -5.26 2.13
N ASN A 321 -4.24 -5.25 3.32
CA ASN A 321 -5.70 -5.28 3.45
C ASN A 321 -6.34 -3.99 2.93
N GLU A 322 -5.74 -2.84 3.20
CA GLU A 322 -6.21 -1.55 2.66
C GLU A 322 -6.08 -1.50 1.13
N ILE A 323 -4.92 -1.90 0.58
CA ILE A 323 -4.67 -2.02 -0.87
C ILE A 323 -5.73 -2.89 -1.51
N LYS A 324 -5.83 -4.13 -1.01
CA LYS A 324 -6.70 -5.17 -1.57
C LYS A 324 -8.14 -4.70 -1.56
N ASN A 325 -8.64 -4.26 -0.42
CA ASN A 325 -10.03 -3.83 -0.31
C ASN A 325 -10.30 -2.67 -1.26
N ARG A 326 -9.49 -1.62 -1.23
CA ARG A 326 -9.69 -0.44 -2.07
C ARG A 326 -9.67 -0.77 -3.56
N PHE A 327 -8.84 -1.71 -3.99
CA PHE A 327 -8.75 -2.08 -5.41
C PHE A 327 -9.87 -3.02 -5.82
N LEU A 328 -10.10 -4.10 -5.05
CA LEU A 328 -11.13 -5.08 -5.34
C LEU A 328 -12.52 -4.46 -5.41
N PHE A 329 -12.85 -3.57 -4.47
CA PHE A 329 -14.15 -2.87 -4.47
C PHE A 329 -14.39 -2.02 -5.73
N ASN A 330 -13.32 -1.52 -6.35
CA ASN A 330 -13.38 -0.67 -7.53
C ASN A 330 -13.10 -1.41 -8.85
N LEU A 331 -12.97 -2.74 -8.83
CA LEU A 331 -12.74 -3.51 -10.06
C LEU A 331 -13.95 -3.45 -11.00
N ASN A 332 -13.67 -3.40 -12.29
CA ASN A 332 -14.68 -3.61 -13.31
C ASN A 332 -15.21 -5.05 -13.21
N LYS A 333 -16.51 -5.24 -13.03
CA LYS A 333 -17.14 -6.58 -12.86
C LYS A 333 -16.87 -7.56 -14.02
N ASN A 334 -16.52 -7.05 -15.20
CA ASN A 334 -16.22 -7.86 -16.38
C ASN A 334 -14.73 -8.20 -16.53
N ILE A 335 -13.84 -7.60 -15.73
CA ILE A 335 -12.40 -7.85 -15.81
C ILE A 335 -12.10 -9.31 -15.47
N THR A 336 -11.23 -9.94 -16.25
CA THR A 336 -10.77 -11.30 -15.96
C THR A 336 -9.84 -11.29 -14.76
N ILE A 337 -10.13 -12.13 -13.77
CA ILE A 337 -9.26 -12.39 -12.63
C ILE A 337 -8.56 -13.73 -12.86
N LEU A 338 -7.25 -13.69 -13.06
CA LEU A 338 -6.39 -14.87 -13.12
C LEU A 338 -6.01 -15.30 -11.71
N TYR A 339 -6.38 -16.52 -11.34
CA TYR A 339 -6.21 -17.03 -9.97
C TYR A 339 -5.47 -18.36 -9.98
N VAL A 340 -4.26 -18.40 -9.39
CA VAL A 340 -3.51 -19.65 -9.26
C VAL A 340 -3.91 -20.35 -7.98
N VAL A 341 -4.35 -21.60 -8.09
CA VAL A 341 -4.89 -22.41 -6.99
C VAL A 341 -4.08 -23.68 -6.80
N ARG A 342 -4.10 -24.19 -5.57
CA ARG A 342 -3.30 -25.36 -5.18
C ARG A 342 -4.00 -26.08 -4.05
N ASP A 343 -3.78 -27.40 -3.97
CA ASP A 343 -4.19 -28.21 -2.82
C ASP A 343 -3.85 -27.49 -1.49
N PRO A 344 -4.86 -27.16 -0.66
CA PRO A 344 -4.66 -26.39 0.58
C PRO A 344 -3.75 -27.09 1.58
N ILE A 345 -3.74 -28.42 1.64
CA ILE A 345 -2.86 -29.19 2.53
C ILE A 345 -1.41 -29.07 2.04
N SER A 346 -1.19 -29.11 0.72
CA SER A 346 0.14 -28.82 0.14
C SER A 346 0.59 -27.38 0.33
N ARG A 347 -0.33 -26.40 0.33
CA ARG A 347 -0.02 -25.01 0.69
C ARG A 347 0.47 -24.92 2.14
N ILE A 348 -0.25 -25.55 3.08
CA ILE A 348 0.13 -25.63 4.51
C ILE A 348 1.50 -26.30 4.67
N SER A 349 1.71 -27.44 4.01
CA SER A 349 2.99 -28.17 4.02
C SER A 349 4.16 -27.28 3.58
N SER A 350 3.96 -26.44 2.56
CA SER A 350 5.01 -25.56 2.03
C SER A 350 5.49 -24.53 3.05
N PHE A 351 4.64 -24.11 4.00
CA PHE A 351 5.05 -23.24 5.10
C PHE A 351 5.79 -23.98 6.21
N ILE A 352 5.32 -25.17 6.56
CA ILE A 352 5.82 -25.93 7.71
C ILE A 352 7.17 -26.60 7.40
N LYS A 353 7.33 -27.17 6.21
CA LYS A 353 8.57 -27.89 5.85
C LYS A 353 9.74 -26.97 5.50
N ARG A 354 9.47 -25.69 5.27
CA ARG A 354 10.48 -24.74 4.80
C ARG A 354 11.47 -24.41 5.92
N LYS A 355 12.74 -24.73 5.69
CA LYS A 355 13.85 -24.16 6.48
C LYS A 355 14.23 -22.79 5.92
N LEU A 356 14.51 -21.86 6.82
CA LEU A 356 15.08 -20.56 6.50
C LEU A 356 16.52 -20.51 7.00
N ARG A 357 17.37 -19.72 6.34
CA ARG A 357 18.75 -19.53 6.74
C ARG A 357 18.89 -18.26 7.58
N HIS A 358 19.64 -18.31 8.68
CA HIS A 358 19.93 -17.14 9.50
C HIS A 358 20.68 -16.09 8.69
N LYS A 359 20.37 -14.81 8.92
CA LYS A 359 20.97 -13.69 8.19
C LYS A 359 22.50 -13.75 8.27
N ASN A 360 23.17 -13.42 7.15
CA ASN A 360 24.63 -13.41 7.01
C ASN A 360 25.35 -14.76 7.19
N THR A 361 24.64 -15.88 7.35
CA THR A 361 25.24 -17.22 7.45
C THR A 361 25.45 -17.91 6.10
N ASN A 362 25.30 -17.16 5.00
CA ASN A 362 25.60 -17.63 3.65
C ASN A 362 27.10 -17.56 3.35
N TYR A 363 27.86 -16.78 4.12
CA TYR A 363 29.31 -16.68 4.01
C TYR A 363 29.96 -17.75 4.90
N ILE A 364 30.78 -18.59 4.30
CA ILE A 364 31.47 -19.69 4.95
C ILE A 364 32.97 -19.61 4.66
N ASN A 365 33.78 -20.37 5.39
CA ASN A 365 35.21 -20.53 5.16
C ASN A 365 35.60 -22.01 5.20
N ILE A 366 36.86 -22.32 4.90
CA ILE A 366 37.36 -23.69 4.78
C ILE A 366 37.33 -24.48 6.09
N ASN A 367 37.28 -23.78 7.23
CA ASN A 367 37.23 -24.34 8.58
C ASN A 367 35.79 -24.40 9.13
N SER A 368 34.80 -23.99 8.33
CA SER A 368 33.40 -23.97 8.76
C SER A 368 32.90 -25.39 8.97
N LYS A 369 32.26 -25.64 10.11
CA LYS A 369 31.71 -26.95 10.43
C LYS A 369 30.48 -27.20 9.56
N PHE A 370 30.42 -28.34 8.87
CA PHE A 370 29.27 -28.68 8.03
C PHE A 370 27.95 -28.77 8.81
N LYS A 371 27.99 -29.18 10.08
CA LYS A 371 26.84 -29.11 10.98
C LYS A 371 26.29 -27.69 11.11
N ASP A 372 27.15 -26.69 11.17
CA ASP A 372 26.70 -25.30 11.25
C ASP A 372 26.07 -24.90 9.92
N ILE A 373 26.73 -25.20 8.79
CA ILE A 373 26.26 -24.84 7.44
C ILE A 373 24.88 -25.42 7.13
N PHE A 374 24.66 -26.71 7.41
CA PHE A 374 23.50 -27.48 6.95
C PHE A 374 22.44 -27.74 8.03
N TYR A 375 22.75 -27.45 9.30
CA TYR A 375 21.82 -27.63 10.41
C TYR A 375 21.67 -26.36 11.24
N ASN A 376 22.69 -25.93 11.98
CA ASN A 376 22.54 -24.84 12.98
C ASN A 376 22.22 -23.48 12.34
N ASN A 377 22.69 -23.22 11.12
CA ASN A 377 22.40 -21.99 10.39
C ASN A 377 21.02 -22.00 9.71
N LEU A 378 20.30 -23.12 9.79
CA LEU A 378 18.96 -23.28 9.26
C LEU A 378 17.98 -23.44 10.42
N PHE A 379 16.84 -22.77 10.33
CA PHE A 379 15.78 -22.88 11.32
C PHE A 379 14.44 -23.07 10.64
N TYR A 380 13.52 -23.75 11.33
CA TYR A 380 12.12 -23.72 10.92
C TYR A 380 11.51 -22.42 11.42
N PRO A 381 10.67 -21.74 10.61
CA PRO A 381 9.91 -20.59 11.08
C PRO A 381 8.87 -20.96 12.16
N ILE A 382 8.70 -22.25 12.45
CA ILE A 382 7.81 -22.78 13.48
C ILE A 382 8.62 -23.57 14.47
N ASP A 383 8.48 -23.20 15.73
CA ASP A 383 8.99 -23.99 16.85
C ASP A 383 7.86 -24.86 17.42
N LEU A 384 7.48 -25.92 16.69
CA LEU A 384 6.50 -26.91 17.20
C LEU A 384 7.05 -27.71 18.39
N GLU A 385 8.33 -27.55 18.73
CA GLU A 385 8.96 -28.22 19.88
C GLU A 385 8.70 -27.43 21.18
N ASN A 386 8.38 -26.14 21.10
CA ASN A 386 8.09 -25.25 22.22
C ASN A 386 6.60 -24.80 22.29
N GLU A 387 5.67 -25.76 22.38
CA GLU A 387 4.27 -25.58 22.83
C GLU A 387 3.22 -25.01 21.85
N ILE A 388 3.55 -24.72 20.58
CA ILE A 388 2.55 -24.28 19.59
C ILE A 388 1.97 -25.48 18.84
N THR A 389 0.64 -25.64 18.86
CA THR A 389 -0.05 -26.67 18.07
C THR A 389 0.02 -26.35 16.57
N LEU A 390 -0.14 -27.37 15.71
CA LEU A 390 -0.16 -27.15 14.27
C LEU A 390 -1.30 -26.20 13.85
N ILE A 391 -2.47 -26.31 14.48
CA ILE A 391 -3.62 -25.46 14.16
C ILE A 391 -3.40 -24.01 14.58
N ASP A 392 -2.73 -23.76 15.72
CA ASP A 392 -2.41 -22.40 16.15
C ASP A 392 -1.51 -21.70 15.14
N TYR A 393 -0.54 -22.42 14.58
CA TYR A 393 0.30 -21.90 13.52
C TYR A 393 -0.48 -21.65 12.23
N ILE A 394 -1.36 -22.57 11.83
CA ILE A 394 -2.21 -22.39 10.64
C ILE A 394 -3.11 -21.16 10.80
N ASN A 395 -3.68 -20.95 11.98
CA ASN A 395 -4.46 -19.75 12.28
C ASN A 395 -3.60 -18.49 12.22
N ASP A 396 -2.37 -18.53 12.72
CA ASP A 396 -1.43 -17.40 12.68
C ASP A 396 -1.09 -16.98 11.24
N ILE A 397 -0.76 -17.94 10.36
CA ILE A 397 -0.50 -17.64 8.94
C ILE A 397 -1.78 -17.30 8.17
N ASN A 398 -2.93 -17.84 8.59
CA ASN A 398 -4.22 -17.49 8.00
C ASN A 398 -4.62 -16.05 8.33
N ASN A 399 -4.42 -15.61 9.57
CA ASN A 399 -4.54 -14.21 9.97
C ASN A 399 -3.54 -13.31 9.22
N GLY A 400 -2.43 -13.89 8.78
CA GLY A 400 -1.49 -13.31 7.85
C GLY A 400 -1.92 -13.33 6.38
N GLY A 401 -3.11 -13.80 6.01
CA GLY A 401 -3.62 -13.77 4.64
C GLY A 401 -3.41 -15.03 3.80
N MET A 402 -3.30 -16.21 4.43
CA MET A 402 -3.16 -17.49 3.71
C MET A 402 -4.40 -17.89 2.91
N PHE A 403 -5.58 -17.82 3.50
CA PHE A 403 -6.84 -18.23 2.85
C PHE A 403 -7.73 -16.98 2.66
N GLU A 404 -7.56 -16.33 1.51
CA GLU A 404 -8.17 -15.03 1.19
C GLU A 404 -9.02 -15.08 -0.10
N MET A 405 -9.15 -16.24 -0.74
CA MET A 405 -9.92 -16.39 -1.98
C MET A 405 -11.37 -15.96 -1.79
N PHE A 406 -12.03 -16.43 -0.73
CA PHE A 406 -13.43 -16.08 -0.48
C PHE A 406 -13.65 -14.56 -0.39
N ASN A 407 -12.82 -13.86 0.38
CA ASN A 407 -12.89 -12.41 0.53
C ASN A 407 -12.58 -11.72 -0.80
N THR A 408 -11.53 -12.18 -1.50
CA THR A 408 -11.08 -11.61 -2.77
C THR A 408 -12.21 -11.62 -3.82
N ILE A 409 -12.88 -12.76 -3.95
CA ILE A 409 -13.99 -12.94 -4.89
C ILE A 409 -15.17 -12.04 -4.50
N ASN A 410 -15.59 -12.07 -3.23
CA ASN A 410 -16.72 -11.29 -2.76
C ASN A 410 -16.54 -9.78 -2.92
N TYR A 411 -15.35 -9.26 -2.64
CA TYR A 411 -15.07 -7.84 -2.80
C TYR A 411 -14.96 -7.43 -4.27
N SER A 412 -14.39 -8.28 -5.13
CA SER A 412 -14.26 -7.99 -6.56
C SER A 412 -15.60 -7.92 -7.29
N LYS A 413 -16.60 -8.70 -6.82
CA LYS A 413 -17.88 -8.92 -7.52
C LYS A 413 -17.72 -9.29 -9.00
N SER A 414 -16.56 -9.83 -9.39
CA SER A 414 -16.28 -10.27 -10.75
C SER A 414 -16.83 -11.67 -10.96
N ASN A 415 -17.51 -11.86 -12.08
CA ASN A 415 -18.02 -13.17 -12.49
C ASN A 415 -17.04 -13.89 -13.43
N ASN A 416 -15.91 -13.26 -13.79
CA ASN A 416 -14.97 -13.75 -14.78
C ASN A 416 -13.64 -14.16 -14.11
N ILE A 417 -13.63 -15.35 -13.52
CA ILE A 417 -12.45 -15.88 -12.82
C ILE A 417 -11.86 -17.05 -13.59
N LEU A 418 -10.59 -16.92 -13.98
CA LEU A 418 -9.81 -17.95 -14.65
C LEU A 418 -8.89 -18.65 -13.64
N TYR A 419 -9.31 -19.82 -13.19
CA TYR A 419 -8.53 -20.67 -12.28
C TYR A 419 -7.45 -21.46 -13.02
N ILE A 420 -6.22 -21.38 -12.51
CA ILE A 420 -5.08 -22.19 -12.94
C ILE A 420 -4.68 -23.13 -11.79
N ASP A 421 -4.77 -24.44 -12.03
CA ASP A 421 -4.16 -25.40 -11.12
C ASP A 421 -2.63 -25.25 -11.15
N HIS A 422 -2.04 -25.09 -9.96
CA HIS A 422 -0.60 -25.08 -9.71
C HIS A 422 0.17 -26.12 -10.52
N ASP A 423 -0.39 -27.32 -10.70
CA ASP A 423 0.29 -28.41 -11.40
C ASP A 423 0.52 -28.15 -12.89
N LEU A 424 -0.20 -27.19 -13.48
CA LEU A 424 0.05 -26.71 -14.84
C LEU A 424 1.28 -25.79 -14.95
N LEU A 425 1.78 -25.26 -13.83
CA LEU A 425 3.01 -24.45 -13.79
C LEU A 425 4.30 -25.28 -13.76
N LYS A 426 4.19 -26.62 -13.70
CA LYS A 426 5.34 -27.54 -13.75
C LYS A 426 6.00 -27.54 -15.15
N PRO A 427 7.30 -27.90 -15.28
CA PRO A 427 8.06 -27.74 -16.53
C PRO A 427 7.45 -28.43 -17.75
N ASN A 428 6.74 -29.54 -17.54
CA ASN A 428 6.14 -30.32 -18.61
C ASN A 428 4.89 -29.65 -19.21
N ASN A 429 4.22 -28.79 -18.44
CA ASN A 429 2.92 -28.22 -18.79
C ASN A 429 3.00 -26.71 -19.08
N VAL A 430 3.99 -26.02 -18.49
CA VAL A 430 4.04 -24.54 -18.44
C VAL A 430 4.04 -23.88 -19.82
N CYS A 431 4.74 -24.42 -20.82
CA CYS A 431 4.77 -23.81 -22.16
C CYS A 431 3.38 -23.82 -22.83
N ASN A 432 2.64 -24.93 -22.69
CA ASN A 432 1.28 -25.05 -23.21
C ASN A 432 0.32 -24.14 -22.44
N LEU A 433 0.45 -24.10 -21.11
CA LEU A 433 -0.31 -23.18 -20.27
C LEU A 433 -0.10 -21.73 -20.71
N MET A 434 1.15 -21.27 -20.82
CA MET A 434 1.45 -19.88 -21.21
C MET A 434 0.94 -19.55 -22.61
N SER A 435 0.99 -20.50 -23.54
CA SER A 435 0.44 -20.33 -24.89
C SER A 435 -1.08 -20.14 -24.89
N ASN A 436 -1.80 -20.96 -24.09
CA ASN A 436 -3.24 -20.83 -23.92
C ASN A 436 -3.61 -19.52 -23.23
N LEU A 437 -2.89 -19.15 -22.18
CA LEU A 437 -3.11 -17.88 -21.46
C LEU A 437 -2.84 -16.66 -22.35
N SER A 438 -1.80 -16.70 -23.18
CA SER A 438 -1.51 -15.62 -24.15
C SER A 438 -2.69 -15.40 -25.10
N THR A 439 -3.32 -16.48 -25.55
CA THR A 439 -4.50 -16.40 -26.43
C THR A 439 -5.72 -15.82 -25.70
N ILE A 440 -6.00 -16.29 -24.48
CA ILE A 440 -7.17 -15.87 -23.70
C ILE A 440 -7.02 -14.42 -23.20
N LEU A 441 -5.85 -14.09 -22.66
CA LEU A 441 -5.56 -12.82 -21.98
C LEU A 441 -4.86 -11.78 -22.88
N LYS A 442 -4.54 -12.16 -24.12
CA LYS A 442 -4.02 -11.30 -25.20
C LYS A 442 -2.71 -10.61 -24.86
N PHE A 443 -1.73 -11.37 -24.37
CA PHE A 443 -0.35 -10.91 -24.19
C PHE A 443 0.61 -11.63 -25.15
N ASP A 444 1.77 -11.02 -25.43
CA ASP A 444 2.75 -11.55 -26.39
C ASP A 444 3.57 -12.71 -25.77
N LEU A 445 3.93 -13.72 -26.56
CA LEU A 445 4.88 -14.76 -26.13
C LEU A 445 6.32 -14.41 -26.54
N PRO A 446 7.33 -14.83 -25.76
CA PRO A 446 8.73 -14.72 -26.18
C PRO A 446 9.03 -15.66 -27.35
N SER A 447 10.08 -15.35 -28.12
CA SER A 447 10.57 -16.21 -29.20
C SER A 447 11.07 -17.57 -28.70
N ASP A 448 11.68 -17.62 -27.52
CA ASP A 448 12.08 -18.86 -26.86
C ASP A 448 11.26 -19.11 -25.58
N THR A 449 10.33 -20.05 -25.66
CA THR A 449 9.48 -20.46 -24.53
C THR A 449 10.12 -21.54 -23.65
N SER A 450 11.31 -22.06 -24.01
CA SER A 450 12.03 -23.06 -23.23
C SER A 450 12.45 -22.54 -21.85
N TYR A 451 12.59 -21.22 -21.73
CA TYR A 451 12.96 -20.54 -20.49
C TYR A 451 11.94 -20.77 -19.37
N PHE A 452 10.65 -20.90 -19.68
CA PHE A 452 9.62 -21.17 -18.67
C PHE A 452 9.92 -22.44 -17.85
N LYS A 453 10.52 -23.46 -18.49
CA LYS A 453 10.89 -24.72 -17.83
C LYS A 453 12.00 -24.54 -16.78
N LYS A 454 12.79 -23.46 -16.89
CA LYS A 454 13.97 -23.18 -16.07
C LYS A 454 13.67 -22.32 -14.82
N MET A 455 12.50 -21.67 -14.73
CA MET A 455 12.25 -20.65 -13.69
C MET A 455 11.59 -21.16 -12.39
N ILE A 456 11.70 -22.45 -12.09
CA ILE A 456 11.11 -23.04 -10.88
C ILE A 456 12.07 -22.90 -9.70
N MET A 457 11.51 -22.59 -8.52
CA MET A 457 12.28 -22.50 -7.28
C MET A 457 12.93 -23.86 -6.97
N HIS A 458 14.26 -23.86 -6.83
CA HIS A 458 15.03 -25.08 -6.62
C HIS A 458 14.82 -25.64 -5.22
N LYS A 459 14.77 -26.97 -5.07
CA LYS A 459 14.59 -27.66 -3.79
C LYS A 459 15.71 -27.41 -2.76
N PHE A 460 16.86 -26.91 -3.23
CA PHE A 460 18.01 -26.53 -2.39
C PHE A 460 18.06 -25.03 -2.07
N TRP A 461 17.02 -24.26 -2.36
CA TRP A 461 17.02 -22.80 -2.16
C TRP A 461 17.32 -22.37 -0.71
N SER A 462 16.91 -23.15 0.30
CA SER A 462 17.27 -22.87 1.70
C SER A 462 18.75 -23.13 2.01
N TYR A 463 19.39 -23.99 1.22
CA TYR A 463 20.75 -24.47 1.44
C TYR A 463 21.79 -23.67 0.64
N LEU A 464 21.42 -23.20 -0.56
CA LEU A 464 22.27 -22.53 -1.54
C LEU A 464 21.59 -21.25 -2.10
N PRO A 465 22.37 -20.22 -2.51
CA PRO A 465 23.82 -20.22 -2.67
C PRO A 465 24.60 -20.01 -1.36
N LEU A 466 25.85 -20.47 -1.35
CA LEU A 466 26.84 -20.22 -0.30
C LEU A 466 28.08 -19.57 -0.90
N ILE A 467 28.70 -18.68 -0.15
CA ILE A 467 29.92 -17.98 -0.55
C ILE A 467 31.07 -18.44 0.33
N LEU A 468 31.95 -19.26 -0.22
CA LEU A 468 33.18 -19.72 0.44
C LEU A 468 34.27 -18.66 0.28
N LYS A 469 34.59 -17.99 1.38
CA LYS A 469 35.69 -17.03 1.50
C LYS A 469 36.86 -17.71 2.18
N ILE A 470 38.00 -17.74 1.51
CA ILE A 470 39.23 -18.34 2.05
C ILE A 470 40.16 -17.25 2.57
N ASP A 471 40.29 -16.15 1.83
CA ASP A 471 40.98 -14.91 2.21
C ASP A 471 40.39 -13.73 1.41
N VAL A 472 40.93 -12.50 1.56
CA VAL A 472 40.46 -11.28 0.85
C VAL A 472 40.42 -11.45 -0.68
N SER A 473 41.22 -12.37 -1.21
CA SER A 473 41.47 -12.51 -2.65
C SER A 473 40.73 -13.65 -3.36
N ILE A 474 40.07 -14.58 -2.63
CA ILE A 474 39.44 -15.78 -3.25
C ILE A 474 38.02 -15.97 -2.76
N ILE A 475 37.07 -15.99 -3.70
CA ILE A 475 35.64 -16.11 -3.45
C ILE A 475 35.05 -17.19 -4.36
N ILE A 476 34.59 -18.28 -3.76
CA ILE A 476 33.93 -19.37 -4.48
C ILE A 476 32.43 -19.35 -4.17
N GLU A 477 31.60 -19.23 -5.21
CA GLU A 477 30.14 -19.35 -5.06
C GLU A 477 29.71 -20.80 -5.29
N ILE A 478 29.14 -21.43 -4.27
CA ILE A 478 28.50 -22.74 -4.38
C ILE A 478 27.01 -22.53 -4.64
N THR A 479 26.51 -23.03 -5.77
CA THR A 479 25.15 -22.74 -6.25
C THR A 479 24.60 -23.86 -7.12
N TYR A 480 23.27 -23.90 -7.29
CA TYR A 480 22.61 -24.79 -8.26
C TYR A 480 22.37 -24.10 -9.61
N ASN A 481 22.57 -22.78 -9.70
CA ASN A 481 22.37 -22.03 -10.93
C ASN A 481 23.54 -22.26 -11.88
N LYS A 482 23.28 -22.72 -13.11
CA LYS A 482 24.31 -22.85 -14.15
C LYS A 482 24.69 -21.47 -14.69
N THR A 483 25.99 -21.21 -14.86
CA THR A 483 26.52 -20.04 -15.59
C THR A 483 27.59 -20.49 -16.59
N GLU A 484 27.74 -19.76 -17.69
CA GLU A 484 28.70 -20.08 -18.76
C GLU A 484 30.02 -19.33 -18.65
N TYR A 485 30.10 -18.29 -17.80
CA TYR A 485 31.24 -17.37 -17.74
C TYR A 485 32.22 -17.67 -16.59
N MET A 486 31.92 -18.67 -15.76
CA MET A 486 32.71 -19.00 -14.56
C MET A 486 33.22 -20.44 -14.62
N ILE A 487 34.31 -20.70 -13.90
CA ILE A 487 34.94 -22.01 -13.86
C ILE A 487 34.32 -22.82 -12.74
N ASP A 488 33.72 -23.97 -13.07
CA ASP A 488 33.19 -24.91 -12.10
C ASP A 488 34.30 -25.76 -11.49
N LEU A 489 34.63 -25.49 -10.23
CA LEU A 489 35.66 -26.18 -9.47
C LEU A 489 35.32 -27.65 -9.22
N PHE A 490 34.05 -28.04 -9.12
CA PHE A 490 33.71 -29.46 -9.00
C PHE A 490 34.14 -30.23 -10.25
N SER A 491 33.86 -29.68 -11.43
CA SER A 491 34.31 -30.25 -12.70
C SER A 491 35.84 -30.21 -12.82
N PHE A 492 36.49 -29.11 -12.43
CA PHE A 492 37.96 -28.98 -12.46
C PHE A 492 38.68 -30.02 -11.58
N PHE A 493 38.13 -30.31 -10.39
CA PHE A 493 38.66 -31.29 -9.45
C PHE A 493 38.17 -32.72 -9.71
N ASN A 494 37.35 -32.96 -10.73
CA ASN A 494 36.68 -34.24 -10.99
C ASN A 494 35.84 -34.76 -9.80
N ILE A 495 35.19 -33.86 -9.06
CA ILE A 495 34.29 -34.19 -7.95
C ILE A 495 32.87 -34.40 -8.51
N ASN A 496 32.23 -35.51 -8.14
CA ASN A 496 30.81 -35.73 -8.47
C ASN A 496 29.93 -34.79 -7.66
N SER A 497 29.35 -33.77 -8.31
CA SER A 497 28.54 -32.74 -7.65
C SER A 497 27.03 -32.94 -7.80
N PHE A 498 26.58 -34.15 -8.12
CA PHE A 498 25.15 -34.47 -8.20
C PHE A 498 24.58 -34.82 -6.82
N ILE A 499 23.49 -34.13 -6.44
CA ILE A 499 22.73 -34.39 -5.20
C ILE A 499 21.26 -34.59 -5.59
N PHE A 500 20.73 -35.80 -5.39
CA PHE A 500 19.38 -36.22 -5.83
C PHE A 500 19.06 -35.81 -7.27
N ASN A 501 19.93 -36.19 -8.20
CA ASN A 501 19.86 -35.90 -9.64
C ASN A 501 19.94 -34.42 -10.03
N GLU A 502 20.21 -33.51 -9.10
CA GLU A 502 20.50 -32.10 -9.40
C GLU A 502 22.00 -31.85 -9.36
N LYS A 503 22.53 -31.18 -10.37
CA LYS A 503 23.94 -30.77 -10.38
C LYS A 503 24.12 -29.49 -9.55
N ILE A 504 25.13 -29.49 -8.69
CA ILE A 504 25.61 -28.30 -7.97
C ILE A 504 26.93 -27.86 -8.58
N TYR A 505 27.21 -26.56 -8.52
CA TYR A 505 28.38 -25.93 -9.08
C TYR A 505 29.14 -25.17 -8.00
N ALA A 506 30.46 -25.09 -8.13
CA ALA A 506 31.33 -24.27 -7.28
C ALA A 506 32.13 -23.32 -8.17
N TYR A 507 31.65 -22.11 -8.35
CA TYR A 507 32.21 -21.18 -9.33
C TYR A 507 33.31 -20.28 -8.78
N THR A 508 34.36 -20.12 -9.57
CA THR A 508 35.40 -19.11 -9.40
C THR A 508 35.77 -18.48 -10.75
N ASN A 509 36.56 -17.40 -10.73
CA ASN A 509 37.07 -16.75 -11.94
C ASN A 509 38.49 -17.24 -12.30
N ASN A 510 38.96 -16.91 -13.51
CA ASN A 510 40.29 -17.32 -14.00
C ASN A 510 41.45 -16.83 -13.13
N LYS A 511 41.35 -15.61 -12.59
CA LYS A 511 42.41 -15.01 -11.76
C LYS A 511 42.60 -15.81 -10.47
N GLU A 512 41.50 -16.11 -9.79
CA GLU A 512 41.47 -16.90 -8.57
C GLU A 512 41.91 -18.34 -8.82
N LEU A 513 41.49 -18.96 -9.92
CA LEU A 513 41.93 -20.31 -10.27
C LEU A 513 43.46 -20.41 -10.43
N ASN A 514 44.10 -19.40 -11.03
CA ASN A 514 45.56 -19.39 -11.16
C ASN A 514 46.25 -19.34 -9.79
N ILE A 515 45.75 -18.51 -8.86
CA ILE A 515 46.24 -18.47 -7.47
C ILE A 515 46.06 -19.83 -6.78
N ILE A 516 44.91 -20.50 -7.00
CA ILE A 516 44.64 -21.83 -6.45
C ILE A 516 45.63 -22.86 -6.99
N LYS A 517 45.95 -22.82 -8.29
CA LYS A 517 46.90 -23.75 -8.94
C LYS A 517 48.34 -23.57 -8.47
N GLU A 518 48.77 -22.33 -8.24
CA GLU A 518 50.14 -22.02 -7.83
C GLU A 518 50.43 -22.37 -6.37
N ASN A 519 49.38 -22.46 -5.53
CA ASN A 519 49.51 -22.77 -4.10
C ASN A 519 49.01 -24.18 -3.77
N ASN A 520 49.94 -25.14 -3.67
CA ASN A 520 49.63 -26.55 -3.39
C ASN A 520 48.82 -26.80 -2.10
N ASN A 521 49.08 -26.04 -1.03
CA ASN A 521 48.38 -26.22 0.24
C ASN A 521 46.93 -25.73 0.12
N LEU A 522 46.74 -24.58 -0.53
CA LEU A 522 45.44 -24.01 -0.83
C LEU A 522 44.63 -24.94 -1.75
N TYR A 523 45.24 -25.44 -2.84
CA TYR A 523 44.63 -26.42 -3.75
C TYR A 523 44.08 -27.63 -3.00
N LYS A 524 44.93 -28.27 -2.18
CA LYS A 524 44.55 -29.45 -1.39
C LYS A 524 43.42 -29.15 -0.40
N SER A 525 43.48 -27.99 0.24
CA SER A 525 42.48 -27.60 1.23
C SER A 525 41.12 -27.38 0.55
N ILE A 526 41.09 -26.69 -0.59
CA ILE A 526 39.85 -26.43 -1.36
C ILE A 526 39.27 -27.73 -1.88
N PHE A 527 40.12 -28.58 -2.48
CA PHE A 527 39.72 -29.91 -2.94
C PHE A 527 39.07 -30.71 -1.80
N THR A 528 39.74 -30.79 -0.65
CA THR A 528 39.25 -31.53 0.52
C THR A 528 37.92 -30.96 1.02
N PHE A 529 37.81 -29.64 1.11
CA PHE A 529 36.57 -28.99 1.53
C PHE A 529 35.41 -29.27 0.56
N LEU A 530 35.61 -29.06 -0.75
CA LEU A 530 34.56 -29.27 -1.76
C LEU A 530 34.13 -30.73 -1.86
N ASN A 531 35.07 -31.67 -1.72
CA ASN A 531 34.75 -33.10 -1.71
C ASN A 531 33.88 -33.45 -0.49
N ASN A 532 34.32 -33.05 0.70
CA ASN A 532 33.57 -33.28 1.94
C ASN A 532 32.23 -32.52 1.96
N PHE A 533 32.12 -31.38 1.27
CA PHE A 533 30.89 -30.60 1.17
C PHE A 533 29.77 -31.41 0.54
N ILE A 534 30.03 -32.15 -0.54
CA ILE A 534 29.00 -32.96 -1.22
C ILE A 534 28.51 -34.09 -0.30
N ASP A 535 29.42 -34.82 0.33
CA ASP A 535 29.07 -35.92 1.24
C ASP A 535 28.26 -35.43 2.43
N ASN A 536 28.66 -34.32 3.04
CA ASN A 536 27.95 -33.74 4.16
C ASN A 536 26.59 -33.17 3.73
N PHE A 537 26.50 -32.52 2.57
CA PHE A 537 25.21 -32.03 2.08
C PHE A 537 24.25 -33.21 1.85
N ASN A 538 24.70 -34.29 1.18
CA ASN A 538 23.91 -35.50 1.04
C ASN A 538 23.45 -36.06 2.38
N TYR A 539 24.34 -36.15 3.38
CA TYR A 539 24.01 -36.64 4.72
C TYR A 539 22.92 -35.78 5.40
N TYR A 540 23.15 -34.48 5.53
CA TYR A 540 22.22 -33.58 6.25
C TYR A 540 20.90 -33.38 5.51
N TYR A 541 20.90 -33.43 4.17
CA TYR A 541 19.66 -33.37 3.41
C TYR A 541 18.85 -34.66 3.53
N ASN A 542 19.49 -35.84 3.52
CA ASN A 542 18.82 -37.11 3.81
C ASN A 542 18.21 -37.12 5.23
N ASP A 543 18.94 -36.61 6.22
CA ASP A 543 18.44 -36.49 7.59
C ASP A 543 17.22 -35.56 7.67
N TYR A 544 17.25 -34.43 6.97
CA TYR A 544 16.10 -33.54 6.82
C TYR A 544 14.89 -34.25 6.20
N LEU A 545 15.08 -35.02 5.13
CA LEU A 545 13.99 -35.74 4.46
C LEU A 545 13.32 -36.78 5.35
N LYS A 546 14.03 -37.38 6.31
CA LYS A 546 13.45 -38.32 7.29
C LYS A 546 12.47 -37.66 8.25
N ASN A 547 12.72 -36.40 8.60
CA ASN A 547 11.99 -35.64 9.60
C ASN A 547 11.09 -34.55 8.99
N ILE A 548 10.87 -34.59 7.68
CA ILE A 548 10.11 -33.56 6.98
C ILE A 548 8.63 -33.61 7.37
N ARG A 549 8.07 -32.45 7.71
CA ARG A 549 6.65 -32.28 8.03
C ARG A 549 5.88 -32.01 6.73
N ASP A 550 5.72 -33.06 5.93
CA ASP A 550 5.04 -33.02 4.64
C ASP A 550 3.51 -33.14 4.77
N GLU A 551 2.81 -33.29 3.65
CA GLU A 551 1.36 -33.47 3.62
C GLU A 551 0.89 -34.70 4.43
N LYS A 552 1.66 -35.79 4.48
CA LYS A 552 1.30 -37.00 5.25
C LYS A 552 1.34 -36.73 6.74
N TYR A 553 2.36 -35.99 7.20
CA TYR A 553 2.45 -35.57 8.60
C TYR A 553 1.23 -34.73 9.01
N ILE A 554 0.82 -33.78 8.17
CA ILE A 554 -0.34 -32.91 8.42
C ILE A 554 -1.64 -33.72 8.51
N LEU A 555 -1.85 -34.65 7.58
CA LEU A 555 -3.04 -35.51 7.57
C LEU A 555 -3.08 -36.43 8.79
N HIS A 556 -1.93 -37.02 9.17
CA HIS A 556 -1.82 -37.81 10.39
C HIS A 556 -2.15 -36.99 11.64
N TYR A 557 -1.66 -35.75 11.72
CA TYR A 557 -2.00 -34.83 12.81
C TYR A 557 -3.51 -34.61 12.92
N PHE A 558 -4.20 -34.25 11.84
CA PHE A 558 -5.65 -33.97 11.86
C PHE A 558 -6.51 -35.23 12.01
N LYS A 559 -6.00 -36.40 11.65
CA LYS A 559 -6.65 -37.67 11.96
C LYS A 559 -6.78 -37.87 13.48
N ASN A 560 -5.74 -37.52 14.23
CA ASN A 560 -5.67 -37.73 15.68
C ASN A 560 -6.15 -36.53 16.52
N ASN A 561 -6.28 -35.34 15.92
CA ASN A 561 -6.68 -34.11 16.64
C ASN A 561 -8.03 -33.58 16.12
N ILE A 562 -9.13 -34.08 16.69
CA ILE A 562 -10.51 -33.83 16.22
C ILE A 562 -10.90 -32.34 16.27
N LYS A 563 -10.60 -31.64 17.37
CA LYS A 563 -10.93 -30.22 17.54
C LYS A 563 -10.24 -29.36 16.48
N ASP A 564 -8.94 -29.55 16.32
CA ASP A 564 -8.11 -28.85 15.34
C ASP A 564 -8.57 -29.12 13.91
N ARG A 565 -8.97 -30.37 13.62
CA ARG A 565 -9.53 -30.76 12.33
C ARG A 565 -10.81 -29.98 12.02
N GLN A 566 -11.71 -29.83 12.99
CA GLN A 566 -12.94 -29.07 12.81
C GLN A 566 -12.66 -27.59 12.49
N ILE A 567 -11.67 -26.99 13.17
CA ILE A 567 -11.24 -25.61 12.90
C ILE A 567 -10.74 -25.47 11.46
N LEU A 568 -9.81 -26.33 11.03
CA LEU A 568 -9.30 -26.27 9.66
C LEU A 568 -10.42 -26.51 8.63
N LYS A 569 -11.35 -27.43 8.90
CA LYS A 569 -12.49 -27.69 8.02
C LYS A 569 -13.35 -26.44 7.84
N GLN A 570 -13.68 -25.72 8.91
CA GLN A 570 -14.45 -24.47 8.81
C GLN A 570 -13.76 -23.41 7.95
N ILE A 571 -12.44 -23.27 8.09
CA ILE A 571 -11.63 -22.35 7.26
C ILE A 571 -11.74 -22.75 5.78
N LEU A 572 -11.48 -24.02 5.47
CA LEU A 572 -11.44 -24.50 4.08
C LEU A 572 -12.82 -24.58 3.42
N ASP A 573 -13.89 -24.88 4.17
CA ASP A 573 -15.25 -24.91 3.61
C ASP A 573 -15.69 -23.52 3.14
N LYS A 574 -15.32 -22.46 3.88
CA LYS A 574 -15.53 -21.07 3.46
C LYS A 574 -14.65 -20.71 2.27
N GLU A 575 -13.34 -20.94 2.39
CA GLU A 575 -12.34 -20.55 1.39
C GLU A 575 -12.62 -21.16 0.01
N LEU A 576 -12.94 -22.46 -0.02
CA LEU A 576 -13.07 -23.22 -1.26
C LEU A 576 -14.49 -23.21 -1.85
N SER A 577 -15.43 -22.51 -1.21
CA SER A 577 -16.85 -22.53 -1.59
C SER A 577 -17.07 -22.15 -3.06
N HIS A 578 -16.42 -21.09 -3.55
CA HIS A 578 -16.59 -20.63 -4.93
C HIS A 578 -15.96 -21.59 -5.94
N ILE A 579 -14.71 -22.03 -5.73
CA ILE A 579 -14.02 -22.92 -6.67
C ILE A 579 -14.68 -24.31 -6.74
N LYS A 580 -15.22 -24.82 -5.62
CA LYS A 580 -16.00 -26.08 -5.63
C LYS A 580 -17.21 -26.02 -6.56
N GLN A 581 -17.84 -24.85 -6.69
CA GLN A 581 -19.00 -24.66 -7.57
C GLN A 581 -18.58 -24.48 -9.04
N HIS A 582 -17.48 -23.79 -9.31
CA HIS A 582 -17.12 -23.36 -10.66
C HIS A 582 -16.08 -24.27 -11.35
N ARG A 583 -15.19 -24.89 -10.58
CA ARG A 583 -14.13 -25.79 -11.05
C ARG A 583 -13.98 -27.01 -10.12
N PRO A 584 -15.05 -27.81 -9.96
CA PRO A 584 -14.98 -29.04 -9.16
C PRO A 584 -13.93 -30.03 -9.70
N ASP A 585 -13.61 -29.97 -11.00
CA ASP A 585 -12.56 -30.75 -11.64
C ASP A 585 -11.18 -30.48 -11.05
N ILE A 586 -10.84 -29.22 -10.77
CA ILE A 586 -9.58 -28.85 -10.10
C ILE A 586 -9.61 -29.35 -8.66
N VAL A 587 -10.70 -29.12 -7.92
CA VAL A 587 -10.78 -29.53 -6.50
C VAL A 587 -10.69 -31.05 -6.36
N ALA A 588 -11.24 -31.81 -7.30
CA ALA A 588 -11.16 -33.27 -7.32
C ALA A 588 -9.72 -33.78 -7.59
N SER A 589 -8.87 -32.99 -8.26
CA SER A 589 -7.46 -33.34 -8.52
C SER A 589 -6.59 -33.30 -7.26
N TRP A 590 -7.02 -32.56 -6.23
CA TRP A 590 -6.26 -32.31 -5.01
C TRP A 590 -6.23 -33.51 -4.06
N LYS A 591 -5.28 -34.41 -4.31
CA LYS A 591 -5.09 -35.67 -3.58
C LYS A 591 -5.18 -35.52 -2.06
N TYR A 592 -4.47 -34.57 -1.46
CA TYR A 592 -4.35 -34.47 0.00
C TYR A 592 -5.57 -33.80 0.61
N TYR A 593 -6.17 -32.84 -0.09
CA TYR A 593 -7.46 -32.29 0.32
C TYR A 593 -8.57 -33.35 0.30
N GLN A 594 -8.61 -34.22 -0.71
CA GLN A 594 -9.57 -35.32 -0.75
C GLN A 594 -9.36 -36.32 0.40
N GLU A 595 -8.12 -36.56 0.81
CA GLU A 595 -7.81 -37.39 1.99
C GLU A 595 -8.25 -36.70 3.29
N PHE A 596 -8.03 -35.40 3.41
CA PHE A 596 -8.51 -34.59 4.54
C PHE A 596 -10.04 -34.65 4.67
N GLU A 597 -10.78 -34.47 3.57
CA GLU A 597 -12.25 -34.55 3.58
C GLU A 597 -12.76 -35.94 3.99
N LYS A 598 -12.04 -37.02 3.66
CA LYS A 598 -12.37 -38.37 4.15
C LYS A 598 -12.18 -38.48 5.66
N ILE A 599 -11.05 -38.00 6.18
CA ILE A 599 -10.77 -37.97 7.62
C ILE A 599 -11.85 -37.18 8.38
N CYS A 600 -12.38 -36.10 7.79
CA CYS A 600 -13.48 -35.32 8.37
C CYS A 600 -14.85 -36.01 8.35
N LYS A 601 -15.05 -37.04 7.51
CA LYS A 601 -16.30 -37.82 7.45
C LYS A 601 -16.27 -39.03 8.38
N ASP A 602 -15.09 -39.62 8.56
CA ASP A 602 -14.89 -40.87 9.30
C ASP A 602 -14.87 -40.69 10.83
N GLY A 603 -14.91 -39.45 11.34
CA GLY A 603 -15.04 -39.15 12.76
C GLY A 603 -15.20 -37.68 13.05
#